data_AF-A0A9E4JIH4-F1
#
_entry.id   AF-A0A9E4JIH4-F1
#
_cell.length_a   1.000
_cell.length_b   1.000
_cell.length_c   1.000
_cell.angle_alpha   90.00
_cell.angle_beta   90.00
_cell.angle_gamma   90.00
#
_symmetry.space_group_name_H-M   'P 1'
#
loop_
_entity.id
_entity.type
_entity.pdbx_description
1 polymer ?
#
loop_
_entity_poly.entity_id
_entity_poly.type
_entity_poly.pdbx_seq_one_letter_code
_entity_poly.pdbx_strand_id
1 'polypeptide(L)'
;MASTVLLPSQPLFLHLKKFPAIDNKFTRIFMEMYSNTDSLSRYSKKRFDPLLNQVLYSPDDVDLEIINSLGRDPYFTHKATFSIPENKPVRDLKALFNKQIILDDETTLEIETLKVPGFIGIADERQVKNSENNWVSGFEDIARILERDGILICVYQWNRDLYGIPLDLRSSCPTDEVKKFWVEQTLIKNDGNHSFAIVPAQQLGNRHEVIKTFATLDQPGGTCYRNTFFDEENNGRIAVAQHLVFPDYITQEQALGYTNTIVSWMELLNCCVESPPVFDGSDPTRVIDRKTLKEFLKNAVLAILGESDAMAFFKQPENLTYCSEYTYICLNTPIYPFNQPGLTLLLDGDVVKANQLLELRDKHNNKQTTRLSILSRSPKFQSFNILMPVVSDDLPPLDTLVAHYEYLVNSNSLPFPPFRISHILNNAFHTVLPKHKIEIKKLVTTLAKLLTIIEPILIKQLQLNDSLDHSRIASLREYIALAHQQLEQKFDRYEEVDQVIDSFIQKIDLLFQGQGNHQYLVPPRIFVDIGQRDRNNHISQGWGFQLETIGALVYQGAIKNNSSKLVI
;
A
#
# COMPACT_ATOMS: atom_id res chain seq x y z
N MET A 1 60.55 7.08 11.23
CA MET A 1 61.27 7.40 9.98
C MET A 1 60.46 6.82 8.83
N ALA A 2 60.19 7.65 7.84
CA ALA A 2 59.32 7.35 6.70
C ALA A 2 60.06 6.56 5.60
N SER A 3 59.35 5.67 4.92
CA SER A 3 59.38 5.53 3.45
C SER A 3 58.24 4.58 3.00
N THR A 4 57.25 5.00 2.20
CA THR A 4 57.19 4.95 0.71
C THR A 4 57.65 3.60 0.11
N VAL A 5 57.03 2.94 -0.88
CA VAL A 5 55.80 3.06 -1.68
C VAL A 5 55.82 1.86 -2.69
N LEU A 6 54.64 1.34 -3.06
CA LEU A 6 54.24 0.60 -4.29
C LEU A 6 54.84 -0.79 -4.68
N LEU A 7 53.95 -1.82 -4.62
CA LEU A 7 53.49 -2.81 -5.64
C LEU A 7 54.43 -3.27 -6.79
N PRO A 8 54.38 -4.56 -7.25
CA PRO A 8 53.30 -5.00 -8.18
C PRO A 8 52.91 -6.51 -8.24
N SER A 9 51.83 -6.74 -9.01
CA SER A 9 51.47 -7.92 -9.85
C SER A 9 50.88 -9.21 -9.24
N GLN A 10 49.62 -9.46 -9.65
CA GLN A 10 48.85 -10.73 -9.70
C GLN A 10 49.56 -11.87 -10.49
N PRO A 11 49.04 -13.12 -10.64
CA PRO A 11 47.73 -13.70 -10.23
C PRO A 11 47.81 -15.09 -9.54
N LEU A 12 46.72 -15.57 -8.91
CA LEU A 12 46.57 -17.01 -8.67
C LEU A 12 45.10 -17.48 -8.73
N PHE A 13 44.84 -18.32 -9.72
CA PHE A 13 43.64 -19.16 -9.84
C PHE A 13 43.88 -20.51 -9.13
N LEU A 14 42.78 -21.11 -8.64
CA LEU A 14 42.58 -22.52 -8.23
C LEU A 14 43.18 -23.03 -6.90
N HIS A 15 42.30 -23.28 -5.91
CA HIS A 15 41.99 -24.64 -5.42
C HIS A 15 40.98 -24.61 -4.25
N LEU A 16 39.71 -24.95 -4.50
CA LEU A 16 38.77 -25.34 -3.44
C LEU A 16 38.70 -26.88 -3.39
N LYS A 17 39.32 -27.46 -2.35
CA LYS A 17 39.16 -28.85 -1.93
C LYS A 17 38.09 -28.94 -0.83
N LYS A 18 37.13 -29.86 -1.04
CA LYS A 18 36.40 -30.69 -0.07
C LYS A 18 36.13 -30.09 1.33
N PHE A 19 34.87 -29.75 1.60
CA PHE A 19 34.34 -29.68 2.96
C PHE A 19 33.70 -31.03 3.35
N PRO A 20 33.90 -31.51 4.60
CA PRO A 20 33.33 -32.76 5.10
C PRO A 20 31.85 -32.61 5.49
N ALA A 21 31.15 -33.74 5.49
CA ALA A 21 29.74 -33.90 5.80
C ALA A 21 29.32 -33.16 7.08
N ILE A 22 28.41 -32.20 6.94
CA ILE A 22 27.70 -31.56 8.04
C ILE A 22 26.43 -32.35 8.34
N ASP A 23 26.27 -32.59 9.63
CA ASP A 23 25.30 -33.42 10.33
C ASP A 23 23.83 -33.23 9.89
N ASN A 24 23.12 -34.34 9.69
CA ASN A 24 21.76 -34.47 9.16
C ASN A 24 20.65 -33.83 10.04
N LYS A 25 21.02 -33.13 11.10
CA LYS A 25 20.10 -32.40 11.99
C LYS A 25 19.83 -30.97 11.50
N PHE A 26 20.77 -30.34 10.80
CA PHE A 26 20.61 -28.99 10.25
C PHE A 26 19.73 -29.00 8.99
N THR A 27 19.85 -30.02 8.14
CA THR A 27 19.00 -30.18 6.95
C THR A 27 17.53 -30.43 7.34
N ARG A 28 17.28 -31.07 8.49
CA ARG A 28 15.91 -31.29 8.98
C ARG A 28 15.26 -30.01 9.52
N ILE A 29 16.01 -29.15 10.20
CA ILE A 29 15.54 -27.83 10.64
C ILE A 29 15.35 -26.88 9.43
N PHE A 30 16.25 -26.95 8.44
CA PHE A 30 16.13 -26.14 7.22
C PHE A 30 14.95 -26.60 6.33
N MET A 31 14.68 -27.92 6.29
CA MET A 31 13.50 -28.47 5.62
C MET A 31 12.22 -28.21 6.41
N GLU A 32 12.22 -28.23 7.74
CA GLU A 32 11.06 -27.85 8.58
C GLU A 32 10.75 -26.34 8.51
N MET A 33 11.75 -25.47 8.23
CA MET A 33 11.49 -24.05 7.93
C MET A 33 10.91 -23.81 6.52
N TYR A 34 11.20 -24.70 5.55
CA TYR A 34 10.64 -24.62 4.19
C TYR A 34 9.34 -25.42 4.00
N SER A 35 9.02 -26.36 4.89
CA SER A 35 7.79 -27.17 4.84
C SER A 35 6.66 -26.65 5.73
N ASN A 36 6.88 -25.60 6.53
CA ASN A 36 5.83 -24.97 7.34
C ASN A 36 5.00 -23.90 6.60
N THR A 37 5.02 -23.92 5.27
CA THR A 37 4.08 -23.18 4.41
C THR A 37 2.63 -23.65 4.57
N ASP A 38 2.40 -24.81 5.22
CA ASP A 38 1.07 -25.31 5.58
C ASP A 38 0.46 -24.73 6.86
N SER A 39 1.21 -23.94 7.64
CA SER A 39 0.64 -23.25 8.81
C SER A 39 -0.22 -22.03 8.44
N LEU A 40 -0.12 -21.55 7.20
CA LEU A 40 -0.92 -20.47 6.61
C LEU A 40 -1.96 -20.98 5.58
N SER A 41 -2.02 -22.28 5.28
CA SER A 41 -3.02 -22.83 4.33
C SER A 41 -4.45 -22.93 4.91
N ARG A 42 -4.65 -22.54 6.18
CA ARG A 42 -5.97 -22.47 6.83
C ARG A 42 -6.74 -21.16 6.62
N TYR A 43 -6.18 -20.16 5.94
CA TYR A 43 -6.82 -18.85 5.66
C TYR A 43 -7.87 -18.88 4.52
N SER A 44 -8.46 -20.03 4.21
CA SER A 44 -9.45 -20.12 3.14
C SER A 44 -10.31 -21.37 3.27
N LYS A 45 -11.40 -21.25 4.02
CA LYS A 45 -12.71 -21.52 3.41
C LYS A 45 -13.26 -20.17 3.02
N LYS A 46 -13.41 -19.89 1.72
CA LYS A 46 -14.25 -18.79 1.22
C LYS A 46 -15.66 -19.01 1.77
N ARG A 47 -15.95 -18.50 2.97
CA ARG A 47 -17.31 -18.18 3.37
C ARG A 47 -17.64 -16.91 2.62
N PHE A 48 -18.42 -17.08 1.56
CA PHE A 48 -19.05 -15.98 0.86
C PHE A 48 -19.74 -15.08 1.87
N ASP A 49 -19.46 -13.78 1.83
CA ASP A 49 -20.12 -12.80 2.69
C ASP A 49 -21.36 -12.25 1.97
N PRO A 50 -22.58 -12.59 2.41
CA PRO A 50 -23.81 -12.10 1.80
C PRO A 50 -23.96 -10.57 1.85
N LEU A 51 -23.24 -9.86 2.73
CA LEU A 51 -23.29 -8.40 2.83
C LEU A 51 -22.51 -7.73 1.70
N LEU A 52 -21.40 -8.30 1.24
CA LEU A 52 -20.64 -7.75 0.11
C LEU A 52 -21.43 -7.83 -1.19
N ASN A 53 -22.16 -8.94 -1.39
CA ASN A 53 -23.06 -9.11 -2.53
C ASN A 53 -24.20 -8.07 -2.57
N GLN A 54 -24.49 -7.37 -1.47
CA GLN A 54 -25.52 -6.33 -1.44
C GLN A 54 -25.00 -4.93 -1.78
N VAL A 55 -23.68 -4.73 -1.82
CA VAL A 55 -23.05 -3.43 -2.06
C VAL A 55 -22.31 -3.36 -3.40
N LEU A 56 -21.99 -4.51 -4.02
CA LEU A 56 -21.26 -4.58 -5.28
C LEU A 56 -22.16 -4.56 -6.53
N TYR A 57 -21.87 -3.63 -7.43
CA TYR A 57 -22.48 -3.49 -8.75
C TYR A 57 -21.64 -4.16 -9.84
N SER A 58 -22.32 -4.64 -10.89
CA SER A 58 -21.68 -5.13 -12.11
C SER A 58 -21.05 -3.97 -12.89
N PRO A 59 -19.99 -4.21 -13.68
CA PRO A 59 -19.51 -3.26 -14.68
C PRO A 59 -20.60 -2.70 -15.61
N ASP A 60 -21.60 -3.51 -15.95
CA ASP A 60 -22.69 -3.11 -16.87
C ASP A 60 -23.71 -2.14 -16.21
N ASP A 61 -23.72 -2.11 -14.88
CA ASP A 61 -24.58 -1.24 -14.07
C ASP A 61 -24.07 0.20 -14.00
N VAL A 62 -22.83 0.46 -14.45
CA VAL A 62 -22.24 1.79 -14.43
C VAL A 62 -22.38 2.47 -15.79
N ASP A 63 -22.79 3.72 -15.77
CA ASP A 63 -22.96 4.55 -16.94
C ASP A 63 -21.64 5.17 -17.40
N LEU A 64 -21.14 4.68 -18.55
CA LEU A 64 -19.90 5.15 -19.15
C LEU A 64 -19.97 6.60 -19.65
N GLU A 65 -21.14 7.10 -20.04
CA GLU A 65 -21.28 8.50 -20.48
C GLU A 65 -21.01 9.43 -19.30
N ILE A 66 -21.61 9.11 -18.15
CA ILE A 66 -21.34 9.84 -16.90
C ILE A 66 -19.87 9.69 -16.52
N ILE A 67 -19.32 8.47 -16.41
CA ILE A 67 -17.91 8.26 -16.03
C ILE A 67 -16.94 9.06 -16.92
N ASN A 68 -17.19 9.12 -18.23
CA ASN A 68 -16.37 9.86 -19.18
C ASN A 68 -16.55 11.39 -19.09
N SER A 69 -17.67 11.86 -18.53
CA SER A 69 -17.93 13.29 -18.31
C SER A 69 -17.26 13.85 -17.05
N LEU A 70 -16.86 13.00 -16.10
CA LEU A 70 -16.28 13.45 -14.83
C LEU A 70 -14.86 14.00 -15.02
N GLY A 71 -14.50 15.04 -14.25
CA GLY A 71 -13.20 15.73 -14.32
C GLY A 71 -11.98 14.83 -14.13
N ARG A 72 -10.82 15.22 -14.69
CA ARG A 72 -9.53 14.49 -14.57
C ARG A 72 -8.87 14.74 -13.22
N ASP A 73 -7.91 13.90 -12.84
CA ASP A 73 -7.05 14.20 -11.70
C ASP A 73 -6.31 15.55 -11.91
N PRO A 74 -6.37 16.48 -10.94
CA PRO A 74 -5.71 17.78 -11.02
C PRO A 74 -4.18 17.69 -11.21
N TYR A 75 -3.56 16.59 -10.79
CA TYR A 75 -2.13 16.38 -11.04
C TYR A 75 -1.78 16.45 -12.54
N PHE A 76 -2.73 16.02 -13.39
CA PHE A 76 -2.62 16.06 -14.84
C PHE A 76 -3.03 17.40 -15.46
N THR A 77 -3.76 18.25 -14.73
CA THR A 77 -4.15 19.58 -15.23
C THR A 77 -3.10 20.65 -14.91
N HIS A 78 -2.31 20.47 -13.84
CA HIS A 78 -1.35 21.48 -13.38
C HIS A 78 0.09 21.29 -13.85
N LYS A 79 0.55 20.08 -14.18
CA LYS A 79 1.87 19.86 -14.78
C LYS A 79 1.81 19.97 -16.30
N ALA A 80 1.92 21.20 -16.80
CA ALA A 80 2.04 21.54 -18.23
C ALA A 80 3.23 20.86 -18.96
N THR A 81 4.08 20.11 -18.25
CA THR A 81 5.29 19.46 -18.76
C THR A 81 5.07 18.06 -19.34
N PHE A 82 3.96 17.38 -19.06
CA PHE A 82 3.68 16.05 -19.60
C PHE A 82 2.43 16.12 -20.49
N SER A 83 2.61 16.25 -21.80
CA SER A 83 1.50 16.14 -22.76
C SER A 83 1.02 14.68 -22.76
N ILE A 84 -0.03 14.41 -21.99
CA ILE A 84 -0.68 13.10 -21.99
C ILE A 84 -1.28 12.89 -23.38
N PRO A 85 -1.14 11.70 -23.99
CA PRO A 85 -1.92 11.34 -25.18
C PRO A 85 -3.42 11.63 -24.96
N GLU A 86 -4.14 12.03 -26.01
CA GLU A 86 -5.57 12.36 -25.91
C GLU A 86 -6.33 11.29 -25.11
N ASN A 87 -7.05 11.72 -24.07
CA ASN A 87 -7.84 10.84 -23.22
C ASN A 87 -8.84 10.07 -24.09
N LYS A 88 -8.69 8.75 -24.13
CA LYS A 88 -9.65 7.91 -24.82
C LYS A 88 -10.85 7.74 -23.89
N PRO A 89 -12.08 7.95 -24.38
CA PRO A 89 -13.26 7.63 -23.58
C PRO A 89 -13.22 6.15 -23.19
N VAL A 90 -13.49 5.87 -21.92
CA VAL A 90 -13.65 4.52 -21.39
C VAL A 90 -14.81 3.85 -22.12
N ARG A 91 -14.53 2.73 -22.78
CA ARG A 91 -15.52 1.96 -23.54
C ARG A 91 -15.98 0.69 -22.82
N ASP A 92 -15.19 0.27 -21.85
CA ASP A 92 -15.44 -0.91 -21.01
C ASP A 92 -14.78 -0.66 -19.66
N LEU A 93 -15.57 -0.75 -18.58
CA LEU A 93 -15.07 -0.60 -17.22
C LEU A 93 -14.15 -1.75 -16.80
N LYS A 94 -14.35 -2.97 -17.32
CA LYS A 94 -13.48 -4.11 -16.99
C LYS A 94 -12.06 -3.84 -17.50
N ALA A 95 -11.96 -3.26 -18.70
CA ALA A 95 -10.70 -2.92 -19.33
C ALA A 95 -9.90 -1.83 -18.59
N LEU A 96 -10.47 -1.11 -17.61
CA LEU A 96 -9.71 -0.20 -16.75
C LEU A 96 -8.65 -0.93 -15.93
N PHE A 97 -8.91 -2.18 -15.57
CA PHE A 97 -8.01 -2.99 -14.76
C PHE A 97 -7.15 -3.93 -15.61
N ASN A 98 -7.17 -3.73 -16.94
CA ASN A 98 -6.30 -4.38 -17.89
C ASN A 98 -5.28 -3.40 -18.43
N LYS A 99 -4.07 -3.89 -18.70
CA LYS A 99 -3.04 -3.15 -19.43
C LYS A 99 -2.67 -3.87 -20.72
N GLN A 100 -2.60 -3.09 -21.78
CA GLN A 100 -2.02 -3.55 -23.04
C GLN A 100 -0.49 -3.41 -22.96
N ILE A 101 0.24 -4.51 -23.12
CA ILE A 101 1.70 -4.54 -23.08
C ILE A 101 2.23 -4.92 -24.46
N ILE A 102 3.02 -4.05 -25.09
CA ILE A 102 3.63 -4.31 -26.41
C ILE A 102 5.07 -4.77 -26.20
N LEU A 103 5.40 -5.99 -26.59
CA LEU A 103 6.74 -6.57 -26.38
C LEU A 103 7.66 -6.36 -27.60
N ASP A 104 7.08 -6.55 -28.79
CA ASP A 104 7.71 -6.46 -30.11
C ASP A 104 6.64 -6.07 -31.15
N ASP A 105 7.02 -5.95 -32.42
CA ASP A 105 6.11 -5.51 -33.49
C ASP A 105 4.98 -6.51 -33.79
N GLU A 106 5.09 -7.75 -33.30
CA GLU A 106 4.14 -8.84 -33.56
C GLU A 106 3.37 -9.26 -32.30
N THR A 107 3.83 -8.85 -31.12
CA THR A 107 3.36 -9.38 -29.83
C THR A 107 2.81 -8.27 -28.95
N THR A 108 1.50 -8.27 -28.79
CA THR A 108 0.78 -7.43 -27.83
C THR A 108 -0.01 -8.32 -26.88
N LEU A 109 0.17 -8.08 -25.58
CA LEU A 109 -0.54 -8.78 -24.53
C LEU A 109 -1.63 -7.88 -23.95
N GLU A 110 -2.74 -8.49 -23.55
CA GLU A 110 -3.72 -7.87 -22.67
C GLU A 110 -3.69 -8.59 -21.31
N ILE A 111 -3.26 -7.86 -20.29
CA ILE A 111 -3.02 -8.40 -18.96
C ILE A 111 -3.92 -7.71 -17.95
N GLU A 112 -4.71 -8.49 -17.22
CA GLU A 112 -5.40 -8.02 -16.02
C GLU A 112 -4.34 -7.70 -14.96
N THR A 113 -4.13 -6.42 -14.66
CA THR A 113 -3.17 -5.97 -13.66
C THR A 113 -3.79 -5.89 -12.27
N LEU A 114 -5.12 -5.81 -12.21
CA LEU A 114 -5.88 -5.69 -10.99
C LEU A 114 -7.17 -6.51 -11.07
N LYS A 115 -7.43 -7.31 -10.04
CA LYS A 115 -8.71 -8.03 -9.89
C LYS A 115 -9.66 -7.22 -9.05
N VAL A 116 -10.76 -6.82 -9.67
CA VAL A 116 -11.84 -6.08 -9.01
C VAL A 116 -13.12 -6.91 -9.13
N PRO A 117 -13.70 -7.36 -8.00
CA PRO A 117 -14.89 -8.22 -8.03
C PRO A 117 -16.16 -7.48 -8.47
N GLY A 118 -16.20 -6.15 -8.30
CA GLY A 118 -17.33 -5.31 -8.67
C GLY A 118 -17.08 -3.86 -8.26
N PHE A 119 -18.11 -3.03 -8.43
CA PHE A 119 -18.04 -1.59 -8.16
C PHE A 119 -18.85 -1.21 -6.92
N ILE A 120 -18.36 -0.25 -6.14
CA ILE A 120 -19.02 0.29 -4.96
C ILE A 120 -19.34 1.75 -5.25
N GLY A 121 -20.62 2.09 -5.22
CA GLY A 121 -21.05 3.46 -5.44
C GLY A 121 -20.81 4.31 -4.20
N ILE A 122 -20.22 5.50 -4.39
CA ILE A 122 -19.93 6.45 -3.31
C ILE A 122 -20.06 7.88 -3.83
N ALA A 123 -20.55 8.78 -2.99
CA ALA A 123 -20.55 10.23 -3.21
C ALA A 123 -20.42 10.95 -1.87
N ASP A 124 -19.95 12.20 -1.89
CA ASP A 124 -19.79 13.01 -0.68
C ASP A 124 -21.07 13.72 -0.27
N GLU A 125 -22.04 13.82 -1.18
CA GLU A 125 -23.37 14.31 -0.90
C GLU A 125 -24.26 13.19 -0.36
N ARG A 126 -25.10 13.55 0.62
CA ARG A 126 -26.08 12.63 1.22
C ARG A 126 -26.97 11.96 0.17
N GLN A 127 -27.39 12.74 -0.82
CA GLN A 127 -28.19 12.27 -1.94
C GLN A 127 -27.64 12.84 -3.23
N VAL A 128 -27.51 11.98 -4.22
CA VAL A 128 -27.14 12.35 -5.59
C VAL A 128 -28.19 11.83 -6.56
N LYS A 129 -28.22 12.41 -7.75
CA LYS A 129 -29.00 11.86 -8.86
C LYS A 129 -28.17 10.80 -9.56
N ASN A 130 -28.77 9.64 -9.75
CA ASN A 130 -28.19 8.56 -10.53
C ASN A 130 -28.32 8.82 -12.04
N SER A 131 -27.83 7.89 -12.87
CA SER A 131 -27.82 8.07 -14.34
C SER A 131 -29.20 8.20 -14.97
N GLU A 132 -30.22 7.70 -14.28
CA GLU A 132 -31.62 7.77 -14.66
C GLU A 132 -32.35 8.96 -13.97
N ASN A 133 -31.61 9.88 -13.36
CA ASN A 133 -32.10 11.08 -12.68
C ASN A 133 -32.98 10.79 -11.44
N ASN A 134 -32.84 9.60 -10.84
CA ASN A 134 -33.46 9.24 -9.57
C ASN A 134 -32.57 9.62 -8.40
N TRP A 135 -33.16 10.05 -7.28
CA TRP A 135 -32.42 10.35 -6.05
C TRP A 135 -32.03 9.06 -5.32
N VAL A 136 -30.74 8.89 -5.06
CA VAL A 136 -30.15 7.75 -4.34
C VAL A 136 -29.23 8.24 -3.23
N SER A 137 -28.95 7.40 -2.23
CA SER A 137 -28.00 7.76 -1.17
C SER A 137 -26.56 7.68 -1.67
N GLY A 138 -25.74 8.70 -1.39
CA GLY A 138 -24.30 8.67 -1.68
C GLY A 138 -23.47 7.86 -0.68
N PHE A 139 -24.03 7.53 0.49
CA PHE A 139 -23.29 6.96 1.63
C PHE A 139 -23.64 5.50 1.92
N GLU A 140 -24.80 5.04 1.44
CA GLU A 140 -25.43 3.81 1.92
C GLU A 140 -24.54 2.58 1.75
N ASP A 141 -23.95 2.38 0.57
CA ASP A 141 -23.10 1.22 0.30
C ASP A 141 -21.84 1.22 1.20
N ILE A 142 -21.18 2.37 1.35
CA ILE A 142 -20.00 2.51 2.21
C ILE A 142 -20.33 2.38 3.70
N ALA A 143 -21.42 2.98 4.15
CA ALA A 143 -21.83 2.91 5.55
C ALA A 143 -22.09 1.46 6.00
N ARG A 144 -22.68 0.62 5.14
CA ARG A 144 -22.87 -0.81 5.41
C ARG A 144 -21.55 -1.56 5.55
N ILE A 145 -20.59 -1.25 4.68
CA ILE A 145 -19.25 -1.88 4.74
C ILE A 145 -18.54 -1.46 6.03
N LEU A 146 -18.54 -0.16 6.35
CA LEU A 146 -17.90 0.37 7.56
C LEU A 146 -18.54 -0.12 8.86
N GLU A 147 -19.85 -0.43 8.87
CA GLU A 147 -20.51 -1.05 10.03
C GLU A 147 -19.99 -2.47 10.29
N ARG A 148 -19.61 -3.20 9.23
CA ARG A 148 -19.03 -4.53 9.33
C ARG A 148 -17.53 -4.48 9.64
N ASP A 149 -16.77 -3.65 8.93
CA ASP A 149 -15.31 -3.73 8.90
C ASP A 149 -14.62 -2.64 9.72
N GLY A 150 -15.32 -1.55 10.05
CA GLY A 150 -14.79 -0.40 10.78
C GLY A 150 -13.83 0.49 9.97
N ILE A 151 -13.17 -0.02 8.93
CA ILE A 151 -12.25 0.76 8.08
C ILE A 151 -12.13 0.12 6.68
N LEU A 152 -11.94 0.96 5.67
CA LEU A 152 -11.50 0.53 4.34
C LEU A 152 -10.18 1.20 3.99
N ILE A 153 -9.21 0.40 3.57
CA ILE A 153 -7.97 0.91 2.96
C ILE A 153 -8.23 1.06 1.47
N CYS A 154 -7.82 2.18 0.90
CA CYS A 154 -8.11 2.50 -0.48
C CYS A 154 -6.88 3.01 -1.20
N VAL A 155 -6.78 2.69 -2.48
CA VAL A 155 -5.71 3.16 -3.35
C VAL A 155 -6.30 3.72 -4.64
N TYR A 156 -6.12 5.02 -4.86
CA TYR A 156 -6.49 5.68 -6.11
C TYR A 156 -5.67 5.12 -7.27
N GLN A 157 -6.36 4.87 -8.38
CA GLN A 157 -5.79 4.29 -9.59
C GLN A 157 -5.81 5.30 -10.73
N TRP A 158 -4.72 5.36 -11.49
CA TRP A 158 -4.61 6.12 -12.74
C TRP A 158 -5.36 5.47 -13.91
N ASN A 159 -6.00 4.32 -13.70
CA ASN A 159 -6.63 3.50 -14.75
C ASN A 159 -7.54 4.27 -15.70
N ARG A 160 -8.35 5.21 -15.18
CA ARG A 160 -9.23 6.01 -16.03
C ARG A 160 -8.46 6.99 -16.91
N ASP A 161 -7.48 7.69 -16.32
CA ASP A 161 -6.69 8.70 -17.02
C ASP A 161 -5.66 8.08 -17.99
N LEU A 162 -5.28 6.82 -17.77
CA LEU A 162 -4.38 6.03 -18.62
C LEU A 162 -5.09 4.99 -19.48
N TYR A 163 -6.41 5.10 -19.59
CA TYR A 163 -7.21 4.13 -20.33
C TYR A 163 -6.80 4.07 -21.81
N GLY A 164 -6.57 2.86 -22.30
CA GLY A 164 -6.19 2.61 -23.70
C GLY A 164 -4.80 3.13 -24.08
N ILE A 165 -3.96 3.49 -23.11
CA ILE A 165 -2.53 3.78 -23.29
C ILE A 165 -1.74 2.48 -23.06
N PRO A 166 -1.10 1.92 -24.11
CA PRO A 166 -0.29 0.72 -23.95
C PRO A 166 1.04 1.01 -23.25
N LEU A 167 1.54 0.03 -22.50
CA LEU A 167 2.92 -0.02 -22.06
C LEU A 167 3.79 -0.60 -23.19
N ASP A 168 4.50 0.26 -23.91
CA ASP A 168 5.37 -0.15 -25.01
C ASP A 168 6.79 -0.44 -24.51
N LEU A 169 7.16 -1.73 -24.53
CA LEU A 169 8.47 -2.24 -24.09
C LEU A 169 9.44 -2.48 -25.26
N ARG A 170 9.09 -2.05 -26.48
CA ARG A 170 9.95 -2.26 -27.66
C ARG A 170 11.24 -1.45 -27.61
N SER A 171 11.15 -0.21 -27.13
CA SER A 171 12.30 0.71 -27.05
C SER A 171 13.11 0.48 -25.78
N SER A 172 14.43 0.29 -25.93
CA SER A 172 15.39 0.37 -24.84
C SER A 172 15.41 1.79 -24.25
N CYS A 173 15.03 1.93 -22.98
CA CYS A 173 15.01 3.13 -22.15
C CYS A 173 14.60 4.44 -22.86
N PRO A 174 13.38 4.96 -22.65
CA PRO A 174 12.99 6.21 -23.28
C PRO A 174 13.92 7.34 -22.83
N THR A 175 14.54 8.07 -23.76
CA THR A 175 15.16 9.38 -23.46
C THR A 175 14.12 10.44 -23.10
N ASP A 176 12.86 10.14 -23.40
CA ASP A 176 11.68 10.93 -23.10
C ASP A 176 11.23 10.73 -21.65
N GLU A 177 11.35 11.77 -20.83
CA GLU A 177 10.92 11.81 -19.43
C GLU A 177 9.44 11.44 -19.26
N VAL A 178 8.59 11.71 -20.26
CA VAL A 178 7.16 11.34 -20.26
C VAL A 178 7.03 9.82 -20.25
N LYS A 179 7.75 9.14 -21.14
CA LYS A 179 7.71 7.67 -21.23
C LYS A 179 8.35 7.00 -20.01
N LYS A 180 9.43 7.56 -19.44
CA LYS A 180 10.00 7.06 -18.18
C LYS A 180 8.98 7.15 -17.05
N PHE A 181 8.29 8.29 -16.94
CA PHE A 181 7.22 8.48 -15.96
C PHE A 181 6.13 7.41 -16.12
N TRP A 182 5.69 7.11 -17.35
CA TRP A 182 4.67 6.08 -17.58
C TRP A 182 5.12 4.68 -17.22
N VAL A 183 6.35 4.32 -17.57
CA VAL A 183 6.89 3.02 -17.16
C VAL A 183 6.97 2.95 -15.63
N GLU A 184 7.41 4.02 -14.96
CA GLU A 184 7.43 4.07 -13.48
C GLU A 184 6.01 3.90 -12.89
N GLN A 185 5.01 4.65 -13.36
CA GLN A 185 3.64 4.56 -12.85
C GLN A 185 3.05 3.17 -13.06
N THR A 186 3.16 2.61 -14.26
CA THR A 186 2.54 1.31 -14.57
C THR A 186 3.35 0.15 -14.00
N LEU A 187 4.67 0.12 -14.16
CA LEU A 187 5.48 -1.04 -13.82
C LEU A 187 5.79 -1.11 -12.32
N ILE A 188 6.17 0.00 -11.70
CA ILE A 188 6.54 0.05 -10.28
C ILE A 188 5.31 0.26 -9.41
N LYS A 189 4.45 1.22 -9.78
CA LYS A 189 3.29 1.60 -8.94
C LYS A 189 1.99 0.87 -9.30
N ASN A 190 1.99 0.02 -10.34
CA ASN A 190 0.78 -0.66 -10.84
C ASN A 190 -0.39 0.31 -11.02
N ASP A 191 -0.08 1.50 -11.56
CA ASP A 191 -1.00 2.61 -11.75
C ASP A 191 -1.64 3.15 -10.44
N GLY A 192 -1.20 2.71 -9.25
CA GLY A 192 -1.57 3.24 -7.95
C GLY A 192 -0.86 4.57 -7.65
N ASN A 193 -1.61 5.61 -7.30
CA ASN A 193 -1.05 6.96 -7.17
C ASN A 193 -1.03 7.51 -5.74
N HIS A 194 -1.95 7.07 -4.90
CA HIS A 194 -2.18 7.62 -3.57
C HIS A 194 -3.01 6.65 -2.74
N SER A 195 -2.72 6.56 -1.45
CA SER A 195 -3.41 5.68 -0.50
C SER A 195 -4.08 6.48 0.58
N PHE A 196 -5.24 6.02 1.03
CA PHE A 196 -6.01 6.66 2.09
C PHE A 196 -6.88 5.61 2.78
N ALA A 197 -7.47 5.98 3.92
CA ALA A 197 -8.49 5.18 4.56
C ALA A 197 -9.86 5.87 4.48
N ILE A 198 -10.92 5.07 4.36
CA ILE A 198 -12.29 5.50 4.61
C ILE A 198 -12.67 4.99 6.00
N VAL A 199 -13.12 5.92 6.85
CA VAL A 199 -13.47 5.66 8.25
C VAL A 199 -14.92 6.08 8.54
N PRO A 200 -15.57 5.49 9.57
CA PRO A 200 -16.89 5.90 10.01
C PRO A 200 -16.91 7.37 10.42
N ALA A 201 -17.91 8.10 9.94
CA ALA A 201 -18.15 9.47 10.36
C ALA A 201 -19.65 9.71 10.52
N GLN A 202 -19.98 10.88 11.08
CA GLN A 202 -21.33 11.28 11.42
C GLN A 202 -21.60 12.70 10.91
N GLN A 203 -22.81 12.92 10.42
CA GLN A 203 -23.32 14.26 10.09
C GLN A 203 -24.63 14.51 10.83
N LEU A 204 -24.86 15.76 11.23
CA LEU A 204 -26.14 16.16 11.80
C LEU A 204 -27.13 16.43 10.66
N GLY A 205 -28.21 15.66 10.60
CA GLY A 205 -29.29 15.89 9.65
C GLY A 205 -30.19 17.05 10.06
N ASN A 206 -31.05 17.48 9.11
CA ASN A 206 -32.00 18.59 9.28
C ASN A 206 -32.96 18.45 10.48
N ARG A 207 -33.11 17.23 11.03
CA ARG A 207 -33.99 16.91 12.17
C ARG A 207 -33.21 16.55 13.44
N HIS A 208 -31.94 16.94 13.54
CA HIS A 208 -31.02 16.51 14.62
C HIS A 208 -30.80 14.99 14.66
N GLU A 209 -31.16 14.27 13.60
CA GLU A 209 -30.80 12.87 13.43
C GLU A 209 -29.30 12.76 13.14
N VAL A 210 -28.63 11.76 13.72
CA VAL A 210 -27.24 11.43 13.40
C VAL A 210 -27.26 10.53 12.16
N ILE A 211 -26.69 11.02 11.07
CA ILE A 211 -26.58 10.30 9.82
C ILE A 211 -25.21 9.63 9.78
N LYS A 212 -25.19 8.30 9.66
CA LYS A 212 -23.95 7.55 9.39
C LYS A 212 -23.44 7.95 7.99
N THR A 213 -22.19 8.35 7.93
CA THR A 213 -21.48 8.73 6.71
C THR A 213 -20.03 8.24 6.83
N PHE A 214 -19.13 8.80 6.03
CA PHE A 214 -17.72 8.47 6.03
C PHE A 214 -16.83 9.72 5.99
N ALA A 215 -15.58 9.51 6.36
CA ALA A 215 -14.50 10.46 6.13
C ALA A 215 -13.33 9.76 5.48
N THR A 216 -12.55 10.52 4.71
CA THR A 216 -11.31 10.08 4.09
C THR A 216 -10.14 10.60 4.93
N LEU A 217 -9.20 9.73 5.24
CA LEU A 217 -7.94 10.04 5.92
C LEU A 217 -6.79 9.71 4.97
N ASP A 218 -6.21 10.73 4.34
CA ASP A 218 -5.39 10.61 3.14
C ASP A 218 -3.95 11.12 3.32
N GLN A 219 -3.74 12.23 4.04
CA GLN A 219 -2.38 12.75 4.26
C GLN A 219 -2.23 13.45 5.63
N PRO A 220 -1.17 13.14 6.41
CA PRO A 220 -0.89 13.86 7.65
C PRO A 220 -0.33 15.25 7.36
N GLY A 221 -0.90 16.29 8.00
CA GLY A 221 -0.41 17.66 7.86
C GLY A 221 -0.65 18.34 6.50
N GLY A 222 -1.27 17.71 5.51
CA GLY A 222 -1.56 18.34 4.21
C GLY A 222 -2.61 19.47 4.31
N THR A 223 -2.49 20.52 3.50
CA THR A 223 -3.60 21.46 3.21
C THR A 223 -4.61 20.88 2.22
N CYS A 224 -4.29 19.74 1.63
CA CYS A 224 -5.15 18.97 0.75
C CYS A 224 -5.72 17.76 1.48
N TYR A 225 -6.45 17.96 2.58
CA TYR A 225 -7.61 17.10 2.78
C TYR A 225 -8.51 17.46 1.61
N ARG A 226 -8.51 16.62 0.58
CA ARG A 226 -9.62 16.71 -0.39
C ARG A 226 -10.84 16.51 0.49
N ASN A 227 -11.66 17.55 0.67
CA ASN A 227 -12.75 17.57 1.66
C ASN A 227 -13.78 16.45 1.39
N THR A 228 -13.60 15.75 0.27
CA THR A 228 -14.52 14.88 -0.42
C THR A 228 -13.69 13.91 -1.27
N PHE A 229 -14.09 12.63 -1.30
CA PHE A 229 -13.56 11.61 -2.22
C PHE A 229 -13.85 11.99 -3.70
N PHE A 230 -14.89 12.79 -3.87
CA PHE A 230 -15.56 13.28 -5.06
C PHE A 230 -16.10 14.71 -4.77
N ASP A 231 -15.24 15.74 -4.74
CA ASP A 231 -15.77 17.12 -4.93
C ASP A 231 -16.22 17.30 -6.38
N GLU A 232 -17.08 18.30 -6.62
CA GLU A 232 -17.61 18.66 -7.95
C GLU A 232 -16.51 18.74 -9.05
N GLU A 233 -15.26 19.02 -8.70
CA GLU A 233 -14.11 19.10 -9.61
C GLU A 233 -13.32 17.77 -9.75
N ASN A 234 -13.44 16.84 -8.80
CA ASN A 234 -12.66 15.60 -8.66
C ASN A 234 -13.49 14.30 -8.72
N ASN A 235 -14.77 14.36 -9.11
CA ASN A 235 -15.69 13.21 -9.18
C ASN A 235 -15.23 12.03 -10.07
N GLY A 236 -14.18 12.18 -10.87
CA GLY A 236 -13.75 11.19 -11.87
C GLY A 236 -12.78 10.11 -11.42
N ARG A 237 -12.43 10.08 -10.14
CA ARG A 237 -11.42 9.15 -9.61
C ARG A 237 -11.96 7.73 -9.48
N ILE A 238 -11.06 6.76 -9.61
CA ILE A 238 -11.32 5.35 -9.31
C ILE A 238 -10.35 4.95 -8.21
N ALA A 239 -10.85 4.31 -7.15
CA ALA A 239 -9.99 3.75 -6.12
C ALA A 239 -10.33 2.27 -5.90
N VAL A 240 -9.32 1.45 -5.66
CA VAL A 240 -9.53 0.06 -5.24
C VAL A 240 -9.66 0.06 -3.72
N ALA A 241 -10.72 -0.55 -3.21
CA ALA A 241 -11.00 -0.66 -1.79
C ALA A 241 -10.63 -2.07 -1.26
N GLN A 242 -9.98 -2.11 -0.12
CA GLN A 242 -9.62 -3.31 0.62
C GLN A 242 -10.15 -3.26 2.06
N HIS A 243 -10.61 -4.41 2.55
CA HIS A 243 -10.91 -4.63 3.97
C HIS A 243 -9.82 -5.48 4.64
N LEU A 244 -9.78 -5.43 5.98
CA LEU A 244 -8.85 -6.22 6.79
C LEU A 244 -9.49 -7.57 7.12
N VAL A 245 -8.82 -8.65 6.74
CA VAL A 245 -9.23 -10.02 7.06
C VAL A 245 -8.33 -10.55 8.17
N PHE A 246 -8.89 -10.61 9.37
CA PHE A 246 -8.22 -11.18 10.54
C PHE A 246 -8.28 -12.72 10.53
N PRO A 247 -7.34 -13.40 11.21
CA PRO A 247 -7.39 -14.86 11.38
C PRO A 247 -8.70 -15.33 12.01
N ASP A 248 -9.18 -16.52 11.62
CA ASP A 248 -10.50 -17.07 12.03
C ASP A 248 -10.72 -17.19 13.54
N TYR A 249 -9.65 -17.20 14.35
CA TYR A 249 -9.73 -17.24 15.82
C TYR A 249 -9.95 -15.86 16.46
N ILE A 250 -9.82 -14.78 15.68
CA ILE A 250 -10.17 -13.42 16.09
C ILE A 250 -11.66 -13.22 15.83
N THR A 251 -12.41 -12.95 16.88
CA THR A 251 -13.86 -12.70 16.76
C THR A 251 -14.14 -11.39 16.02
N GLN A 252 -15.34 -11.24 15.45
CA GLN A 252 -15.74 -9.99 14.78
C GLN A 252 -15.63 -8.77 15.70
N GLU A 253 -15.97 -8.93 16.98
CA GLU A 253 -15.85 -7.87 17.99
C GLU A 253 -14.39 -7.45 18.21
N GLN A 254 -13.47 -8.42 18.31
CA GLN A 254 -12.03 -8.15 18.41
C GLN A 254 -11.48 -7.50 17.14
N ALA A 255 -11.88 -8.00 15.96
CA ALA A 255 -11.51 -7.40 14.68
C ALA A 255 -11.93 -5.93 14.60
N LEU A 256 -13.20 -5.63 14.96
CA LEU A 256 -13.69 -4.26 15.09
C LEU A 256 -12.93 -3.46 16.14
N GLY A 257 -12.54 -4.05 17.26
CA GLY A 257 -11.70 -3.42 18.27
C GLY A 257 -10.31 -3.02 17.73
N TYR A 258 -9.70 -3.87 16.89
CA TYR A 258 -8.44 -3.57 16.22
C TYR A 258 -8.59 -2.51 15.13
N THR A 259 -9.67 -2.53 14.34
CA THR A 259 -9.90 -1.46 13.35
C THR A 259 -10.23 -0.13 14.03
N ASN A 260 -10.97 -0.13 15.13
CA ASN A 260 -11.19 1.04 16.01
C ASN A 260 -9.88 1.60 16.60
N THR A 261 -8.94 0.72 16.97
CA THR A 261 -7.58 1.11 17.37
C THR A 261 -6.88 1.84 16.22
N ILE A 262 -6.90 1.28 15.00
CA ILE A 262 -6.28 1.87 13.82
C ILE A 262 -6.86 3.27 13.54
N VAL A 263 -8.20 3.41 13.56
CA VAL A 263 -8.88 4.70 13.36
C VAL A 263 -8.46 5.73 14.42
N SER A 264 -8.42 5.34 15.69
CA SER A 264 -7.99 6.24 16.78
C SER A 264 -6.54 6.70 16.60
N TRP A 265 -5.65 5.80 16.19
CA TRP A 265 -4.27 6.15 15.90
C TRP A 265 -4.11 7.05 14.69
N MET A 266 -4.88 6.81 13.62
CA MET A 266 -4.92 7.70 12.46
C MET A 266 -5.26 9.13 12.89
N GLU A 267 -6.37 9.33 13.60
CA GLU A 267 -6.78 10.66 14.05
C GLU A 267 -5.74 11.34 14.96
N LEU A 268 -5.12 10.58 15.87
CA LEU A 268 -4.06 11.09 16.74
C LEU A 268 -2.84 11.53 15.92
N LEU A 269 -2.35 10.66 15.04
CA LEU A 269 -1.17 10.94 14.22
C LEU A 269 -1.41 12.10 13.25
N ASN A 270 -2.63 12.24 12.74
CA ASN A 270 -3.03 13.36 11.89
C ASN A 270 -2.81 14.74 12.55
N CYS A 271 -2.82 14.80 13.87
CA CYS A 271 -2.63 16.03 14.64
C CYS A 271 -1.16 16.47 14.74
N CYS A 272 -0.18 15.58 14.56
CA CYS A 272 1.23 15.89 14.84
C CYS A 272 2.22 15.47 13.75
N VAL A 273 1.86 14.51 12.90
CA VAL A 273 2.71 14.05 11.81
C VAL A 273 2.65 15.04 10.65
N GLU A 274 3.80 15.36 10.08
CA GLU A 274 3.92 16.24 8.92
C GLU A 274 4.24 15.45 7.66
N SER A 275 3.83 15.99 6.51
CA SER A 275 4.17 15.44 5.20
C SER A 275 5.38 16.15 4.60
N PRO A 276 6.22 15.45 3.81
CA PRO A 276 7.31 16.10 3.11
C PRO A 276 6.78 17.03 2.00
N PRO A 277 7.48 18.16 1.73
CA PRO A 277 7.00 19.19 0.81
C PRO A 277 7.05 18.77 -0.67
N VAL A 278 7.85 17.76 -1.04
CA VAL A 278 8.03 17.34 -2.44
C VAL A 278 7.94 15.83 -2.55
N PHE A 279 6.91 15.35 -3.25
CA PHE A 279 6.75 13.93 -3.55
C PHE A 279 7.73 13.51 -4.64
N ASP A 280 8.76 12.75 -4.28
CA ASP A 280 9.74 12.18 -5.21
C ASP A 280 9.35 10.78 -5.70
N GLY A 281 8.34 10.17 -5.06
CA GLY A 281 7.78 8.88 -5.40
C GLY A 281 8.50 7.68 -4.80
N SER A 282 9.51 7.89 -3.96
CA SER A 282 10.36 6.83 -3.35
C SER A 282 9.71 6.11 -2.16
N ASP A 283 8.76 6.75 -1.46
CA ASP A 283 8.00 6.20 -0.32
C ASP A 283 8.82 5.32 0.68
N PRO A 284 10.04 5.74 1.13
CA PRO A 284 10.80 5.01 2.14
C PRO A 284 10.09 5.06 3.49
N THR A 285 10.37 4.09 4.37
CA THR A 285 9.87 4.14 5.74
C THR A 285 10.93 3.91 6.81
N ARG A 286 10.86 4.70 7.88
CA ARG A 286 11.65 4.50 9.11
C ARG A 286 11.05 3.40 10.00
N VAL A 287 9.75 3.16 9.91
CA VAL A 287 9.03 2.23 10.79
C VAL A 287 9.14 0.81 10.22
N ILE A 288 10.19 0.10 10.63
CA ILE A 288 10.56 -1.20 10.06
C ILE A 288 10.41 -2.36 11.05
N ASP A 289 10.31 -2.05 12.33
CA ASP A 289 10.23 -3.01 13.42
C ASP A 289 9.40 -2.46 14.59
N ARG A 290 9.15 -3.30 15.59
CA ARG A 290 8.40 -2.91 16.78
C ARG A 290 9.03 -1.74 17.53
N LYS A 291 10.36 -1.64 17.55
CA LYS A 291 11.08 -0.60 18.30
C LYS A 291 10.85 0.78 17.67
N THR A 292 11.04 0.88 16.37
CA THR A 292 10.84 2.11 15.59
C THR A 292 9.37 2.52 15.58
N LEU A 293 8.43 1.56 15.50
CA LEU A 293 7.00 1.84 15.68
C LEU A 293 6.69 2.39 17.07
N LYS A 294 7.20 1.75 18.14
CA LYS A 294 7.00 2.19 19.52
C LYS A 294 7.51 3.61 19.73
N GLU A 295 8.70 3.92 19.23
CA GLU A 295 9.28 5.26 19.30
C GLU A 295 8.39 6.30 18.59
N PHE A 296 7.92 5.99 17.38
CA PHE A 296 7.08 6.87 16.59
C PHE A 296 5.73 7.16 17.29
N LEU A 297 5.03 6.11 17.71
CA LEU A 297 3.73 6.24 18.39
C LEU A 297 3.85 6.89 19.77
N LYS A 298 4.92 6.59 20.53
CA LYS A 298 5.19 7.24 21.83
C LYS A 298 5.36 8.74 21.65
N ASN A 299 6.17 9.18 20.69
CA ASN A 299 6.32 10.61 20.39
C ASN A 299 4.99 11.26 19.97
N ALA A 300 4.14 10.54 19.23
CA ALA A 300 2.81 11.06 18.87
C ALA A 300 1.97 11.37 20.12
N VAL A 301 1.90 10.43 21.07
CA VAL A 301 1.19 10.64 22.34
C VAL A 301 1.76 11.82 23.11
N LEU A 302 3.09 11.88 23.27
CA LEU A 302 3.76 12.94 24.03
C LEU A 302 3.57 14.33 23.38
N ALA A 303 3.59 14.42 22.05
CA ALA A 303 3.34 15.66 21.31
C ALA A 303 1.90 16.18 21.54
N ILE A 304 0.93 15.26 21.56
CA ILE A 304 -0.47 15.57 21.85
C ILE A 304 -0.67 16.01 23.30
N LEU A 305 0.06 15.42 24.24
CA LEU A 305 0.07 15.82 25.65
C LEU A 305 0.85 17.12 25.91
N GLY A 306 1.56 17.66 24.91
CA GLY A 306 2.17 18.99 24.96
C GLY A 306 3.69 19.01 25.12
N GLU A 307 4.38 17.88 24.98
CA GLU A 307 5.84 17.82 25.08
C GLU A 307 6.51 18.40 23.81
N SER A 308 7.37 19.40 24.01
CA SER A 308 8.02 20.13 22.91
C SER A 308 8.98 19.27 22.09
N ASP A 309 9.73 18.39 22.76
CA ASP A 309 10.73 17.55 22.11
C ASP A 309 10.06 16.52 21.19
N ALA A 310 8.91 15.99 21.61
CA ALA A 310 8.09 15.10 20.81
C ALA A 310 7.45 15.82 19.60
N MET A 311 7.13 17.11 19.71
CA MET A 311 6.71 17.91 18.55
C MET A 311 7.87 18.20 17.60
N ALA A 312 9.09 18.38 18.13
CA ALA A 312 10.29 18.57 17.31
C ALA A 312 10.68 17.29 16.56
N PHE A 313 10.41 16.10 17.12
CA PHE A 313 10.60 14.82 16.46
C PHE A 313 9.91 14.76 15.09
N PHE A 314 8.63 15.15 14.99
CA PHE A 314 7.88 15.12 13.73
C PHE A 314 8.27 16.17 12.69
N LYS A 315 9.17 17.10 13.05
CA LYS A 315 9.75 18.08 12.11
C LYS A 315 11.05 17.60 11.47
N GLN A 316 11.59 16.48 11.95
CA GLN A 316 12.80 15.89 11.38
C GLN A 316 12.47 15.22 10.04
N PRO A 317 13.28 15.41 8.99
CA PRO A 317 13.01 14.86 7.65
C PRO A 317 12.71 13.36 7.63
N GLU A 318 13.39 12.57 8.47
CA GLU A 318 13.24 11.12 8.58
C GLU A 318 11.96 10.64 9.28
N ASN A 319 11.17 11.56 9.87
CA ASN A 319 9.91 11.29 10.55
C ASN A 319 8.70 11.92 9.84
N LEU A 320 8.94 12.60 8.72
CA LEU A 320 7.88 13.03 7.81
C LEU A 320 7.31 11.79 7.12
N THR A 321 5.99 11.75 6.92
CA THR A 321 5.35 10.59 6.31
C THR A 321 4.43 10.98 5.16
N TYR A 322 4.50 10.22 4.08
CA TYR A 322 3.53 10.31 2.97
C TYR A 322 2.27 9.50 3.27
N CYS A 323 1.25 9.68 2.45
CA CYS A 323 -0.07 9.04 2.55
C CYS A 323 -0.04 7.51 2.78
N SER A 324 0.80 6.80 2.03
CA SER A 324 0.95 5.35 2.13
C SER A 324 1.72 4.92 3.37
N GLU A 325 2.80 5.60 3.73
CA GLU A 325 3.53 5.34 4.97
C GLU A 325 2.67 5.59 6.20
N TYR A 326 1.94 6.71 6.21
CA TYR A 326 0.98 7.02 7.27
C TYR A 326 -0.05 5.90 7.46
N THR A 327 -0.65 5.43 6.36
CA THR A 327 -1.58 4.29 6.38
C THR A 327 -0.90 3.02 6.92
N TYR A 328 0.30 2.72 6.43
CA TYR A 328 1.11 1.58 6.86
C TYR A 328 1.46 1.61 8.37
N ILE A 329 1.87 2.75 8.91
CA ILE A 329 2.18 2.92 10.33
C ILE A 329 0.92 2.62 11.15
N CYS A 330 -0.22 3.19 10.75
CA CYS A 330 -1.49 2.99 11.45
C CYS A 330 -1.95 1.54 11.42
N LEU A 331 -1.81 0.86 10.27
CA LEU A 331 -2.12 -0.56 10.12
C LEU A 331 -1.31 -1.47 11.06
N ASN A 332 -0.15 -1.01 11.55
CA ASN A 332 0.68 -1.75 12.49
C ASN A 332 0.40 -1.45 13.97
N THR A 333 -0.48 -0.50 14.26
CA THR A 333 -0.86 -0.13 15.64
C THR A 333 -1.63 -1.17 16.46
N PRO A 334 -2.24 -2.25 15.92
CA PRO A 334 -2.92 -3.27 16.74
C PRO A 334 -2.05 -3.95 17.82
N ILE A 335 -0.72 -3.83 17.77
CA ILE A 335 0.19 -4.29 18.86
C ILE A 335 0.25 -3.32 20.05
N TYR A 336 -0.38 -2.14 19.92
CA TYR A 336 -0.63 -1.14 20.95
C TYR A 336 -2.10 -0.67 20.85
N PRO A 337 -3.08 -1.51 21.27
CA PRO A 337 -4.49 -1.14 21.26
C PRO A 337 -4.75 0.22 21.90
N PHE A 338 -5.70 0.99 21.35
CA PHE A 338 -6.01 2.34 21.82
C PHE A 338 -6.92 2.30 23.07
N ASN A 339 -6.49 1.54 24.07
CA ASN A 339 -7.12 1.33 25.36
C ASN A 339 -6.08 1.55 26.48
N GLN A 340 -6.49 1.50 27.75
CA GLN A 340 -5.56 1.82 28.84
C GLN A 340 -4.37 0.84 28.90
N PRO A 341 -4.55 -0.50 28.84
CA PRO A 341 -3.43 -1.43 28.88
C PRO A 341 -2.45 -1.27 27.71
N GLY A 342 -2.96 -1.11 26.49
CA GLY A 342 -2.15 -0.95 25.28
C GLY A 342 -1.33 0.35 25.27
N LEU A 343 -1.95 1.46 25.66
CA LEU A 343 -1.26 2.75 25.79
C LEU A 343 -0.23 2.74 26.92
N THR A 344 -0.54 2.08 28.04
CA THR A 344 0.42 1.91 29.14
C THR A 344 1.66 1.12 28.69
N LEU A 345 1.46 0.04 27.90
CA LEU A 345 2.56 -0.74 27.32
C LEU A 345 3.42 0.08 26.36
N LEU A 346 2.79 0.91 25.52
CA LEU A 346 3.47 1.84 24.63
C LEU A 346 4.32 2.86 25.41
N LEU A 347 3.79 3.38 26.51
CA LEU A 347 4.40 4.44 27.32
C LEU A 347 5.30 3.92 28.45
N ASP A 348 5.86 2.72 28.29
CA ASP A 348 6.79 2.12 29.25
C ASP A 348 6.24 2.02 30.69
N GLY A 349 4.93 1.79 30.83
CA GLY A 349 4.25 1.66 32.12
C GLY A 349 3.61 2.95 32.65
N ASP A 350 3.67 4.07 31.92
CA ASP A 350 3.07 5.33 32.36
C ASP A 350 1.55 5.36 32.19
N VAL A 351 0.85 4.80 33.18
CA VAL A 351 -0.62 4.77 33.26
C VAL A 351 -1.23 6.18 33.32
N VAL A 352 -0.52 7.15 33.90
CA VAL A 352 -1.05 8.52 34.06
C VAL A 352 -1.20 9.18 32.71
N LYS A 353 -0.15 9.13 31.87
CA LYS A 353 -0.21 9.67 30.51
C LYS A 353 -1.19 8.91 29.61
N ALA A 354 -1.28 7.59 29.78
CA ALA A 354 -2.30 6.79 29.07
C ALA A 354 -3.71 7.30 29.38
N ASN A 355 -4.04 7.50 30.66
CA ASN A 355 -5.35 8.01 31.08
C ASN A 355 -5.60 9.44 30.61
N GLN A 356 -4.59 10.31 30.61
CA GLN A 356 -4.71 11.68 30.07
C GLN A 356 -5.09 11.68 28.59
N LEU A 357 -4.49 10.79 27.79
CA LEU A 357 -4.84 10.66 26.37
C LEU A 357 -6.27 10.15 26.18
N LEU A 358 -6.70 9.15 26.96
CA LEU A 358 -8.07 8.63 26.91
C LEU A 358 -9.09 9.70 27.34
N GLU A 359 -8.75 10.56 28.31
CA GLU A 359 -9.61 11.69 28.70
C GLU A 359 -9.74 12.72 27.55
N LEU A 360 -8.66 12.98 26.80
CA LEU A 360 -8.73 13.84 25.61
C LEU A 360 -9.64 13.24 24.52
N ARG A 361 -9.54 11.92 24.28
CA ARG A 361 -10.43 11.18 23.38
C ARG A 361 -11.90 11.34 23.81
N ASP A 362 -12.20 11.15 25.09
CA ASP A 362 -13.57 11.23 25.60
C ASP A 362 -14.13 12.64 25.51
N LYS A 363 -13.32 13.67 25.81
CA LYS A 363 -13.71 15.07 25.60
C LYS A 363 -13.99 15.37 24.14
N HIS A 364 -13.14 14.91 23.22
CA HIS A 364 -13.34 15.05 21.77
C HIS A 364 -14.65 14.41 21.31
N ASN A 365 -14.88 13.15 21.68
CA ASN A 365 -16.11 12.44 21.33
C ASN A 365 -17.38 13.09 21.91
N ASN A 366 -17.25 13.79 23.06
CA ASN A 366 -18.29 14.60 23.66
C ASN A 366 -18.37 16.03 23.10
N LYS A 367 -17.75 16.29 21.93
CA LYS A 367 -17.75 17.57 21.21
C LYS A 367 -17.18 18.74 22.02
N GLN A 368 -16.25 18.45 22.93
CA GLN A 368 -15.50 19.46 23.65
C GLN A 368 -14.20 19.75 22.92
N THR A 369 -13.87 21.02 22.75
CA THR A 369 -12.60 21.44 22.16
C THR A 369 -11.44 20.92 23.01
N THR A 370 -10.55 20.17 22.38
CA THR A 370 -9.33 19.64 23.00
C THR A 370 -8.10 19.99 22.16
N ARG A 371 -6.92 19.62 22.66
CA ARG A 371 -5.69 19.73 21.89
C ARG A 371 -5.72 18.88 20.61
N LEU A 372 -6.45 17.76 20.60
CA LEU A 372 -6.67 16.94 19.40
C LEU A 372 -7.39 17.76 18.31
N SER A 373 -8.55 18.34 18.63
CA SER A 373 -9.31 19.16 17.67
C SER A 373 -8.59 20.45 17.28
N ILE A 374 -7.73 21.01 18.14
CA ILE A 374 -6.96 22.23 17.82
C ILE A 374 -5.80 21.93 16.87
N LEU A 375 -5.10 20.82 17.08
CA LEU A 375 -3.91 20.47 16.30
C LEU A 375 -4.24 19.76 14.98
N SER A 376 -5.36 19.03 14.93
CA SER A 376 -5.81 18.39 13.70
C SER A 376 -6.01 19.41 12.60
N ARG A 377 -5.61 19.06 11.38
CA ARG A 377 -5.88 19.85 10.17
C ARG A 377 -7.12 19.36 9.41
N SER A 378 -7.76 18.28 9.87
CA SER A 378 -8.98 17.70 9.27
C SER A 378 -10.22 18.48 9.68
N PRO A 379 -10.94 19.16 8.75
CA PRO A 379 -12.15 19.91 9.10
C PRO A 379 -13.25 19.02 9.68
N LYS A 380 -13.35 17.76 9.22
CA LYS A 380 -14.33 16.78 9.75
C LYS A 380 -13.99 16.39 11.19
N PHE A 381 -12.72 16.22 11.54
CA PHE A 381 -12.32 15.95 12.91
C PHE A 381 -12.48 17.17 13.82
N GLN A 382 -12.07 18.37 13.36
CA GLN A 382 -12.30 19.64 14.07
C GLN A 382 -13.78 19.90 14.36
N SER A 383 -14.66 19.47 13.45
CA SER A 383 -16.12 19.57 13.60
C SER A 383 -16.76 18.42 14.40
N PHE A 384 -15.95 17.53 14.97
CA PHE A 384 -16.40 16.35 15.73
C PHE A 384 -17.30 15.39 14.93
N ASN A 385 -17.14 15.37 13.60
CA ASN A 385 -17.85 14.45 12.72
C ASN A 385 -17.16 13.09 12.66
N ILE A 386 -15.86 13.03 12.97
CA ILE A 386 -15.12 11.78 13.16
C ILE A 386 -14.87 11.60 14.65
N LEU A 387 -15.28 10.45 15.17
CA LEU A 387 -15.06 10.05 16.55
C LEU A 387 -13.80 9.20 16.63
N MET A 388 -13.11 9.26 17.76
CA MET A 388 -12.06 8.29 18.10
C MET A 388 -12.70 7.13 18.86
N PRO A 389 -12.93 5.95 18.24
CA PRO A 389 -13.77 4.93 18.83
C PRO A 389 -13.24 4.43 20.19
N VAL A 390 -14.16 4.04 21.09
CA VAL A 390 -13.78 3.40 22.36
C VAL A 390 -13.35 1.96 22.07
N VAL A 391 -12.16 1.60 22.52
CA VAL A 391 -11.61 0.24 22.44
C VAL A 391 -11.69 -0.38 23.84
N SER A 392 -12.23 -1.60 23.94
CA SER A 392 -12.34 -2.31 25.22
C SER A 392 -10.97 -2.53 25.84
N ASP A 393 -10.85 -2.33 27.16
CA ASP A 393 -9.63 -2.65 27.92
C ASP A 393 -9.33 -4.16 27.92
N ASP A 394 -10.32 -5.01 27.65
CA ASP A 394 -10.14 -6.46 27.51
C ASP A 394 -9.50 -6.86 26.19
N LEU A 395 -9.37 -5.95 25.21
CA LEU A 395 -8.72 -6.24 23.93
C LEU A 395 -7.19 -6.27 24.14
N PRO A 396 -6.53 -7.45 24.06
CA PRO A 396 -5.09 -7.52 24.23
C PRO A 396 -4.36 -7.03 22.97
N PRO A 397 -3.06 -6.69 23.08
CA PRO A 397 -2.20 -6.53 21.91
C PRO A 397 -2.31 -7.70 20.94
N LEU A 398 -2.38 -7.42 19.64
CA LEU A 398 -2.60 -8.43 18.61
C LEU A 398 -1.55 -9.56 18.65
N ASP A 399 -0.28 -9.23 18.86
CA ASP A 399 0.81 -10.21 18.98
C ASP A 399 0.61 -11.16 20.18
N THR A 400 0.06 -10.66 21.28
CA THR A 400 -0.25 -11.49 22.47
C THR A 400 -1.36 -12.48 22.15
N LEU A 401 -2.41 -12.05 21.43
CA LEU A 401 -3.49 -12.93 21.00
C LEU A 401 -2.98 -13.98 20.01
N VAL A 402 -2.19 -13.58 19.01
CA VAL A 402 -1.62 -14.50 18.01
C VAL A 402 -0.71 -15.55 18.67
N ALA A 403 0.15 -15.14 19.61
CA ALA A 403 1.03 -16.05 20.34
C ALA A 403 0.26 -17.04 21.22
N HIS A 404 -0.92 -16.68 21.74
CA HIS A 404 -1.78 -17.58 22.51
C HIS A 404 -2.25 -18.78 21.69
N TYR A 405 -2.38 -18.63 20.36
CA TYR A 405 -2.78 -19.69 19.43
C TYR A 405 -1.57 -20.44 18.81
N GLU A 406 -0.42 -20.43 19.50
CA GLU A 406 0.82 -21.17 19.12
C GLU A 406 1.44 -20.77 17.77
N TYR A 407 1.07 -19.61 17.22
CA TYR A 407 1.74 -19.05 16.06
C TYR A 407 3.05 -18.37 16.49
N LEU A 408 4.16 -18.77 15.88
CA LEU A 408 5.47 -18.15 16.11
C LEU A 408 5.52 -16.76 15.49
N VAL A 409 5.32 -15.73 16.32
CA VAL A 409 5.55 -14.33 15.94
C VAL A 409 6.95 -13.94 16.37
N ASN A 410 7.75 -13.44 15.43
CA ASN A 410 9.01 -12.79 15.79
C ASN A 410 8.68 -11.53 16.62
N SER A 411 9.17 -11.45 17.85
CA SER A 411 8.84 -10.38 18.81
C SER A 411 9.18 -8.97 18.33
N ASN A 412 10.08 -8.84 17.36
CA ASN A 412 10.48 -7.57 16.76
C ASN A 412 9.77 -7.26 15.44
N SER A 413 9.01 -8.20 14.89
CA SER A 413 8.29 -8.02 13.63
C SER A 413 7.00 -7.23 13.80
N LEU A 414 6.51 -6.69 12.68
CA LEU A 414 5.29 -5.91 12.60
C LEU A 414 4.13 -6.74 12.00
N PRO A 415 2.87 -6.54 12.43
CA PRO A 415 1.71 -7.24 11.88
C PRO A 415 1.63 -7.22 10.35
N PHE A 416 1.97 -6.06 9.78
CA PHE A 416 1.99 -5.73 8.37
C PHE A 416 3.41 -5.21 8.01
N PRO A 417 4.29 -6.04 7.46
CA PRO A 417 5.69 -5.71 7.26
C PRO A 417 5.91 -4.76 6.07
N PRO A 418 6.98 -3.95 6.08
CA PRO A 418 7.31 -3.09 4.97
C PRO A 418 7.91 -3.90 3.81
N PHE A 419 7.98 -3.30 2.62
CA PHE A 419 8.48 -4.00 1.42
C PHE A 419 9.93 -3.69 1.17
N ARG A 420 10.60 -4.60 0.49
CA ARG A 420 11.91 -4.35 -0.10
C ARG A 420 11.75 -4.14 -1.59
N ILE A 421 12.78 -3.58 -2.22
CA ILE A 421 12.85 -3.40 -3.67
C ILE A 421 12.64 -4.73 -4.38
N SER A 422 13.22 -5.81 -3.85
CA SER A 422 13.04 -7.16 -4.39
C SER A 422 11.58 -7.54 -4.56
N HIS A 423 10.73 -7.28 -3.55
CA HIS A 423 9.30 -7.56 -3.60
C HIS A 423 8.60 -6.75 -4.70
N ILE A 424 8.91 -5.45 -4.82
CA ILE A 424 8.32 -4.56 -5.82
C ILE A 424 8.68 -5.02 -7.24
N LEU A 425 9.96 -5.33 -7.47
CA LEU A 425 10.43 -5.79 -8.78
C LEU A 425 9.86 -7.15 -9.15
N ASN A 426 9.79 -8.08 -8.19
CA ASN A 426 9.25 -9.40 -8.46
C ASN A 426 7.78 -9.33 -8.88
N ASN A 427 6.99 -8.54 -8.16
CA ASN A 427 5.58 -8.30 -8.50
C ASN A 427 5.44 -7.61 -9.86
N ALA A 428 6.26 -6.60 -10.14
CA ALA A 428 6.26 -5.89 -11.42
C ALA A 428 6.46 -6.85 -12.60
N PHE A 429 7.47 -7.72 -12.53
CA PHE A 429 7.75 -8.70 -13.59
C PHE A 429 6.64 -9.72 -13.75
N HIS A 430 6.11 -10.26 -12.64
CA HIS A 430 5.02 -11.25 -12.71
C HIS A 430 3.70 -10.65 -13.23
N THR A 431 3.43 -9.39 -12.90
CA THR A 431 2.21 -8.69 -13.35
C THR A 431 2.30 -8.36 -14.83
N VAL A 432 3.42 -7.81 -15.30
CA VAL A 432 3.55 -7.33 -16.69
C VAL A 432 3.94 -8.44 -17.68
N LEU A 433 4.65 -9.47 -17.21
CA LEU A 433 5.13 -10.57 -18.05
C LEU A 433 4.65 -11.94 -17.52
N PRO A 434 3.34 -12.24 -17.58
CA PRO A 434 2.83 -13.53 -17.13
C PRO A 434 3.30 -14.67 -18.04
N LYS A 435 4.13 -15.57 -17.48
CA LYS A 435 4.84 -16.67 -18.16
C LYS A 435 3.95 -17.53 -19.07
N HIS A 436 2.71 -17.80 -18.66
CA HIS A 436 1.77 -18.64 -19.41
C HIS A 436 1.21 -17.97 -20.69
N LYS A 437 1.53 -16.71 -20.94
CA LYS A 437 1.10 -15.97 -22.15
C LYS A 437 2.26 -15.64 -23.10
N ILE A 438 3.51 -15.99 -22.78
CA ILE A 438 4.70 -15.53 -23.51
C ILE A 438 5.68 -16.69 -23.67
N GLU A 439 6.12 -16.96 -24.90
CA GLU A 439 7.21 -17.92 -25.16
C GLU A 439 8.48 -17.57 -24.38
N ILE A 440 9.16 -18.58 -23.81
CA ILE A 440 10.39 -18.44 -23.00
C ILE A 440 11.41 -17.50 -23.65
N LYS A 441 11.71 -17.67 -24.94
CA LYS A 441 12.70 -16.82 -25.64
C LYS A 441 12.30 -15.34 -25.64
N LYS A 442 11.01 -15.06 -25.87
CA LYS A 442 10.45 -13.70 -25.84
C LYS A 442 10.44 -13.15 -24.41
N LEU A 443 10.03 -13.96 -23.43
CA LEU A 443 10.04 -13.60 -22.02
C LEU A 443 11.43 -13.14 -21.56
N VAL A 444 12.46 -13.94 -21.82
CA VAL A 444 13.85 -13.65 -21.44
C VAL A 444 14.36 -12.37 -22.11
N THR A 445 14.10 -12.21 -23.41
CA THR A 445 14.48 -11.00 -24.15
C THR A 445 13.81 -9.74 -23.57
N THR A 446 12.52 -9.82 -23.21
CA THR A 446 11.79 -8.69 -22.64
C THR A 446 12.24 -8.38 -21.21
N LEU A 447 12.50 -9.41 -20.39
CA LEU A 447 13.05 -9.23 -19.04
C LEU A 447 14.37 -8.48 -19.06
N ALA A 448 15.28 -8.84 -19.98
CA ALA A 448 16.53 -8.12 -20.16
C ALA A 448 16.28 -6.63 -20.48
N LYS A 449 15.36 -6.32 -21.41
CA LYS A 449 14.99 -4.93 -21.72
C LYS A 449 14.42 -4.19 -20.51
N LEU A 450 13.55 -4.84 -19.73
CA LEU A 450 12.94 -4.24 -18.53
C LEU A 450 13.99 -3.87 -17.48
N LEU A 451 15.02 -4.70 -17.29
CA LEU A 451 16.11 -4.40 -16.35
C LEU A 451 16.82 -3.09 -16.72
N THR A 452 17.06 -2.85 -18.01
CA THR A 452 17.64 -1.58 -18.50
C THR A 452 16.72 -0.39 -18.25
N ILE A 453 15.40 -0.57 -18.39
CA ILE A 453 14.41 0.50 -18.17
C ILE A 453 14.27 0.82 -16.67
N ILE A 454 14.40 -0.18 -15.81
CA ILE A 454 14.22 -0.07 -14.36
C ILE A 454 15.42 0.59 -13.68
N GLU A 455 16.65 0.47 -14.21
CA GLU A 455 17.85 1.09 -13.61
C GLU A 455 17.65 2.57 -13.18
N PRO A 456 17.30 3.51 -14.08
CA PRO A 456 17.12 4.91 -13.70
C PRO A 456 15.96 5.11 -12.71
N ILE A 457 14.95 4.24 -12.76
CA ILE A 457 13.82 4.28 -11.84
C ILE A 457 14.28 3.87 -10.44
N LEU A 458 15.09 2.82 -10.30
CA LEU A 458 15.66 2.40 -9.02
C LEU A 458 16.58 3.47 -8.43
N ILE A 459 17.43 4.09 -9.24
CA ILE A 459 18.31 5.19 -8.78
C ILE A 459 17.46 6.31 -8.15
N LYS A 460 16.38 6.72 -8.83
CA LYS A 460 15.45 7.75 -8.35
C LYS A 460 14.68 7.30 -7.10
N GLN A 461 14.09 6.10 -7.13
CA GLN A 461 13.32 5.52 -6.02
C GLN A 461 14.16 5.32 -4.76
N LEU A 462 15.47 5.19 -4.92
CA LEU A 462 16.40 5.08 -3.80
C LEU A 462 17.01 6.42 -3.38
N GLN A 463 16.60 7.52 -4.00
CA GLN A 463 17.17 8.85 -3.81
C GLN A 463 18.71 8.88 -3.96
N LEU A 464 19.26 8.02 -4.82
CA LEU A 464 20.71 7.94 -5.04
C LEU A 464 21.16 9.16 -5.85
N ASN A 465 22.12 9.90 -5.31
CA ASN A 465 22.69 11.05 -5.97
C ASN A 465 24.00 10.67 -6.65
N ASP A 466 24.08 10.85 -7.97
CA ASP A 466 25.28 10.58 -8.78
C ASP A 466 26.57 11.13 -8.16
N SER A 467 26.53 12.28 -7.48
CA SER A 467 27.73 12.89 -6.89
C SER A 467 28.18 12.27 -5.55
N LEU A 468 27.27 11.72 -4.75
CA LEU A 468 27.56 11.19 -3.41
C LEU A 468 27.57 9.66 -3.39
N ASP A 469 26.92 9.02 -4.37
CA ASP A 469 26.57 7.59 -4.36
C ASP A 469 27.21 6.81 -5.51
N HIS A 470 28.31 7.33 -6.03
CA HIS A 470 29.01 6.75 -7.19
C HIS A 470 29.28 5.24 -7.05
N SER A 471 29.71 4.78 -5.88
CA SER A 471 29.95 3.36 -5.61
C SER A 471 28.67 2.53 -5.58
N ARG A 472 27.55 3.11 -5.12
CA ARG A 472 26.23 2.45 -5.05
C ARG A 472 25.62 2.31 -6.44
N ILE A 473 25.67 3.39 -7.21
CA ILE A 473 25.22 3.41 -8.60
C ILE A 473 26.08 2.48 -9.45
N ALA A 474 27.40 2.44 -9.24
CA ALA A 474 28.28 1.47 -9.89
C ALA A 474 27.90 0.03 -9.53
N SER A 475 27.65 -0.26 -8.25
CA SER A 475 27.24 -1.60 -7.80
C SER A 475 25.89 -2.02 -8.41
N LEU A 476 24.92 -1.10 -8.49
CA LEU A 476 23.64 -1.35 -9.15
C LEU A 476 23.83 -1.64 -10.65
N ARG A 477 24.67 -0.86 -11.34
CA ARG A 477 24.99 -1.07 -12.77
C ARG A 477 25.68 -2.40 -13.03
N GLU A 478 26.70 -2.73 -12.23
CA GLU A 478 27.39 -4.02 -12.31
C GLU A 478 26.42 -5.18 -12.07
N TYR A 479 25.52 -5.03 -11.11
CA TYR A 479 24.49 -6.00 -10.79
C TYR A 479 23.47 -6.18 -11.93
N ILE A 480 23.01 -5.09 -12.57
CA ILE A 480 22.12 -5.15 -13.74
C ILE A 480 22.85 -5.81 -14.91
N ALA A 481 24.12 -5.45 -15.17
CA ALA A 481 24.92 -6.07 -16.22
C ALA A 481 25.09 -7.59 -16.01
N LEU A 482 25.27 -8.04 -14.76
CA LEU A 482 25.34 -9.46 -14.42
C LEU A 482 24.03 -10.19 -14.74
N ALA A 483 22.87 -9.58 -14.45
CA ALA A 483 21.59 -10.18 -14.80
C ALA A 483 21.36 -10.26 -16.30
N HIS A 484 21.75 -9.22 -17.04
CA HIS A 484 21.75 -9.28 -18.50
C HIS A 484 22.55 -10.48 -19.00
N GLN A 485 23.78 -10.67 -18.51
CA GLN A 485 24.62 -11.80 -18.89
C GLN A 485 23.99 -13.17 -18.54
N GLN A 486 23.28 -13.29 -17.42
CA GLN A 486 22.60 -14.53 -17.05
C GLN A 486 21.38 -14.81 -17.93
N LEU A 487 20.65 -13.76 -18.34
CA LEU A 487 19.51 -13.87 -19.25
C LEU A 487 19.92 -14.15 -20.70
N GLU A 488 21.19 -13.98 -21.08
CA GLU A 488 21.69 -14.40 -22.40
C GLU A 488 21.82 -15.93 -22.55
N GLN A 489 21.70 -16.68 -21.45
CA GLN A 489 21.73 -18.14 -21.48
C GLN A 489 20.50 -18.71 -22.19
N LYS A 490 20.63 -19.93 -22.72
CA LYS A 490 19.50 -20.65 -23.29
C LYS A 490 18.70 -21.32 -22.17
N PHE A 491 17.40 -21.07 -22.14
CA PHE A 491 16.45 -21.68 -21.21
C PHE A 491 15.51 -22.60 -21.97
N ASP A 492 15.29 -23.80 -21.44
CA ASP A 492 14.35 -24.76 -22.04
C ASP A 492 13.03 -24.83 -21.24
N ARG A 493 12.99 -24.25 -20.02
CA ARG A 493 11.81 -24.24 -19.13
C ARG A 493 11.67 -22.92 -18.36
N TYR A 494 10.44 -22.56 -17.97
CA TYR A 494 10.17 -21.32 -17.23
C TYR A 494 10.78 -21.32 -15.82
N GLU A 495 10.83 -22.49 -15.17
CA GLU A 495 11.36 -22.62 -13.81
C GLU A 495 12.86 -22.27 -13.74
N GLU A 496 13.60 -22.47 -14.83
CA GLU A 496 15.01 -22.10 -14.93
C GLU A 496 15.18 -20.57 -15.04
N VAL A 497 14.29 -19.92 -15.77
CA VAL A 497 14.21 -18.45 -15.84
C VAL A 497 13.90 -17.88 -14.46
N ASP A 498 12.96 -18.48 -13.74
CA ASP A 498 12.55 -18.05 -12.40
C ASP A 498 13.67 -18.14 -11.38
N GLN A 499 14.43 -19.23 -11.39
CA GLN A 499 15.59 -19.38 -10.52
C GLN A 499 16.63 -18.28 -10.77
N VAL A 500 16.83 -17.88 -12.03
CA VAL A 500 17.72 -16.76 -12.37
C VAL A 500 17.14 -15.43 -11.89
N ILE A 501 15.85 -15.17 -12.14
CA ILE A 501 15.18 -13.94 -11.69
C ILE A 501 15.19 -13.83 -10.17
N ASP A 502 14.79 -14.87 -9.44
CA ASP A 502 14.71 -14.88 -7.98
C ASP A 502 16.11 -14.72 -7.37
N SER A 503 17.12 -15.43 -7.90
CA SER A 503 18.52 -15.31 -7.48
C SER A 503 19.08 -13.91 -7.69
N PHE A 504 18.71 -13.27 -8.81
CA PHE A 504 19.00 -11.86 -9.04
C PHE A 504 18.28 -11.02 -7.99
N ILE A 505 16.95 -11.01 -7.99
CA ILE A 505 16.09 -10.20 -7.12
C ILE A 505 16.52 -10.26 -5.65
N GLN A 506 16.89 -11.42 -5.11
CA GLN A 506 17.35 -11.54 -3.72
C GLN A 506 18.67 -10.81 -3.45
N LYS A 507 19.58 -10.75 -4.43
CA LYS A 507 20.86 -10.03 -4.31
C LYS A 507 20.69 -8.52 -4.36
N ILE A 508 19.60 -8.00 -4.93
CA ILE A 508 19.34 -6.55 -4.93
C ILE A 508 19.27 -6.03 -3.49
N ASP A 509 18.61 -6.77 -2.59
CA ASP A 509 18.45 -6.37 -1.20
C ASP A 509 19.79 -6.33 -0.44
N LEU A 510 20.73 -7.20 -0.82
CA LEU A 510 22.07 -7.27 -0.21
C LEU A 510 22.91 -6.03 -0.56
N LEU A 511 22.72 -5.45 -1.74
CA LEU A 511 23.38 -4.18 -2.12
C LEU A 511 23.01 -3.03 -1.17
N PHE A 512 21.88 -3.16 -0.46
CA PHE A 512 21.33 -2.12 0.41
C PHE A 512 21.31 -2.51 1.89
N GLN A 513 21.88 -3.67 2.24
CA GLN A 513 21.94 -4.12 3.63
C GLN A 513 22.86 -3.21 4.45
N GLY A 514 22.36 -2.68 5.59
CA GLY A 514 23.12 -1.84 6.51
C GLY A 514 23.14 -0.34 6.18
N GLN A 515 22.31 0.13 5.23
CA GLN A 515 22.31 1.51 4.72
C GLN A 515 21.15 2.38 5.26
N GLY A 516 20.59 2.05 6.43
CA GLY A 516 19.52 2.82 7.09
C GLY A 516 18.12 2.60 6.50
N ASN A 517 17.23 3.59 6.66
CA ASN A 517 15.78 3.51 6.36
C ASN A 517 15.43 3.33 4.87
N HIS A 518 16.40 3.45 3.95
CA HIS A 518 16.17 3.38 2.51
C HIS A 518 16.05 1.95 1.95
N GLN A 519 16.21 0.94 2.81
CA GLN A 519 16.02 -0.46 2.42
C GLN A 519 14.54 -0.86 2.28
N TYR A 520 13.66 -0.13 2.98
CA TYR A 520 12.26 -0.49 3.13
C TYR A 520 11.33 0.58 2.56
N LEU A 521 10.33 0.14 1.83
CA LEU A 521 9.44 0.94 1.01
C LEU A 521 7.99 0.59 1.31
N VAL A 522 7.12 1.57 1.20
CA VAL A 522 5.66 1.44 1.38
C VAL A 522 4.92 2.25 0.30
N PRO A 523 5.10 1.93 -0.99
CA PRO A 523 4.42 2.63 -2.07
C PRO A 523 2.92 2.30 -2.08
N PRO A 524 2.04 3.18 -2.59
CA PRO A 524 0.59 2.94 -2.62
C PRO A 524 0.16 1.57 -3.16
N ARG A 525 0.88 1.05 -4.17
CA ARG A 525 0.67 -0.28 -4.76
C ARG A 525 0.60 -1.42 -3.74
N ILE A 526 1.36 -1.32 -2.65
CA ILE A 526 1.54 -2.38 -1.64
C ILE A 526 0.21 -2.98 -1.17
N PHE A 527 -0.77 -2.11 -0.90
CA PHE A 527 -2.07 -2.50 -0.37
C PHE A 527 -2.89 -3.29 -1.40
N VAL A 528 -2.72 -2.97 -2.68
CA VAL A 528 -3.43 -3.61 -3.77
C VAL A 528 -2.82 -4.97 -4.09
N ASP A 529 -1.49 -5.03 -4.20
CA ASP A 529 -0.79 -6.28 -4.48
C ASP A 529 -1.03 -7.33 -3.37
N ILE A 530 -1.00 -6.91 -2.10
CA ILE A 530 -1.35 -7.80 -0.97
C ILE A 530 -2.83 -8.17 -1.01
N GLY A 531 -3.70 -7.18 -1.25
CA GLY A 531 -5.16 -7.33 -1.32
C GLY A 531 -5.64 -8.39 -2.32
N GLN A 532 -4.86 -8.63 -3.37
CA GLN A 532 -5.21 -9.58 -4.42
C GLN A 532 -4.66 -10.99 -4.18
N ARG A 533 -3.95 -11.19 -3.06
CA ARG A 533 -3.25 -12.43 -2.68
C ARG A 533 -2.38 -12.92 -3.84
N ASP A 534 -1.16 -12.41 -3.91
CA ASP A 534 -0.16 -12.95 -4.84
C ASP A 534 -0.17 -14.48 -4.73
N ARG A 535 -0.62 -15.14 -5.81
CA ARG A 535 -0.80 -16.59 -5.90
C ARG A 535 0.53 -17.34 -5.72
N ASN A 536 1.64 -16.62 -5.77
CA ASN A 536 2.98 -17.17 -5.81
C ASN A 536 3.79 -16.92 -4.51
N ASN A 537 3.18 -16.34 -3.47
CA ASN A 537 3.83 -16.07 -2.17
C ASN A 537 5.12 -15.21 -2.28
N HIS A 538 5.29 -14.38 -3.31
CA HIS A 538 6.46 -13.51 -3.45
C HIS A 538 6.40 -12.27 -2.56
N ILE A 539 5.24 -12.04 -1.94
CA ILE A 539 4.97 -10.94 -1.04
C ILE A 539 4.87 -11.45 0.39
N SER A 540 5.58 -10.81 1.32
CA SER A 540 5.41 -11.05 2.76
C SER A 540 3.97 -10.71 3.17
N GLN A 541 3.21 -11.72 3.60
CA GLN A 541 1.78 -11.57 3.92
C GLN A 541 1.52 -10.99 5.32
N GLY A 542 2.57 -10.65 6.08
CA GLY A 542 2.44 -10.32 7.49
C GLY A 542 1.93 -11.49 8.32
N TRP A 543 1.72 -11.25 9.61
CA TRP A 543 1.21 -12.27 10.55
C TRP A 543 -0.06 -11.84 11.27
N GLY A 544 -0.44 -10.56 11.20
CA GLY A 544 -1.57 -10.02 11.96
C GLY A 544 -2.91 -10.13 11.24
N PHE A 545 -2.97 -9.69 10.00
CA PHE A 545 -4.17 -9.69 9.15
C PHE A 545 -3.76 -9.67 7.68
N GLN A 546 -4.69 -10.05 6.81
CA GLN A 546 -4.55 -9.89 5.37
C GLN A 546 -5.36 -8.67 4.90
N LEU A 547 -5.00 -8.13 3.74
CA LEU A 547 -5.88 -7.26 2.98
C LEU A 547 -6.61 -8.12 1.96
N GLU A 548 -7.87 -7.79 1.67
CA GLU A 548 -8.61 -8.39 0.56
C GLU A 548 -9.33 -7.30 -0.22
N THR A 549 -9.16 -7.30 -1.55
CA THR A 549 -9.86 -6.38 -2.44
C THR A 549 -11.35 -6.72 -2.48
N ILE A 550 -12.19 -5.78 -2.06
CA ILE A 550 -13.65 -5.95 -2.03
C ILE A 550 -14.36 -5.30 -3.22
N GLY A 551 -13.73 -4.33 -3.91
CA GLY A 551 -14.33 -3.65 -5.05
C GLY A 551 -13.56 -2.40 -5.47
N ALA A 552 -14.05 -1.73 -6.51
CA ALA A 552 -13.56 -0.42 -6.92
C ALA A 552 -14.63 0.65 -6.64
N LEU A 553 -14.23 1.73 -5.99
CA LEU A 553 -15.04 2.90 -5.71
C LEU A 553 -15.27 3.70 -7.00
N VAL A 554 -16.52 3.99 -7.29
CA VAL A 554 -16.97 4.81 -8.43
C VAL A 554 -18.06 5.78 -7.99
N TYR A 555 -18.22 6.87 -8.74
CA TYR A 555 -19.22 7.88 -8.43
C TYR A 555 -20.63 7.29 -8.40
N GLN A 556 -21.34 7.45 -7.28
CA GLN A 556 -22.69 6.91 -7.07
C GLN A 556 -23.67 7.38 -8.17
N GLY A 557 -23.51 8.61 -8.68
CA GLY A 557 -24.36 9.14 -9.72
C GLY A 557 -24.22 8.42 -11.08
N ALA A 558 -23.16 7.64 -11.28
CA ALA A 558 -22.99 6.83 -12.48
C ALA A 558 -23.69 5.46 -12.41
N ILE A 559 -24.26 5.06 -11.27
CA ILE A 559 -24.90 3.74 -11.11
C ILE A 559 -26.35 3.76 -11.63
N LYS A 560 -26.77 2.76 -12.40
CA LYS A 560 -28.14 2.60 -12.94
C LYS A 560 -29.12 2.09 -11.88
N ASN A 561 -30.43 2.28 -12.07
CA ASN A 561 -31.42 1.97 -11.03
C ASN A 561 -31.87 0.49 -11.04
N ASN A 562 -31.87 -0.15 -12.22
CA ASN A 562 -32.16 -1.58 -12.39
C ASN A 562 -30.97 -2.50 -12.09
N SER A 563 -30.00 -2.01 -11.32
CA SER A 563 -28.77 -2.75 -11.04
C SER A 563 -29.06 -3.98 -10.18
N SER A 564 -28.94 -5.16 -10.77
CA SER A 564 -28.86 -6.40 -10.00
C SER A 564 -27.50 -6.42 -9.31
N LYS A 565 -27.48 -6.22 -7.98
CA LYS A 565 -26.26 -6.40 -7.19
C LYS A 565 -25.68 -7.79 -7.47
N LEU A 566 -24.35 -7.89 -7.51
CA LEU A 566 -23.67 -9.13 -7.87
C LEU A 566 -24.00 -10.24 -6.86
N VAL A 567 -24.53 -11.35 -7.37
CA VAL A 567 -24.61 -12.61 -6.64
C VAL A 567 -23.35 -13.40 -6.99
N ILE A 568 -22.27 -13.16 -6.22
CA ILE A 568 -20.96 -13.82 -6.42
C ILE A 568 -21.00 -15.25 -5.88
#